data_AF-A0A660NKI5-F1
#
_entry.id   AF-A0A660NKI5-F1
#
_cell.length_a   1.000
_cell.length_b   1.000
_cell.length_c   1.000
_cell.angle_alpha   90.00
_cell.angle_beta   90.00
_cell.angle_gamma   90.00
#
_symmetry.space_group_name_H-M   'P 1'
#
loop_
_entity.id
_entity.type
_entity.pdbx_description
1 polymer ?
#
loop_
_entity_poly.entity_id
_entity_poly.type
_entity_poly.pdbx_seq_one_letter_code
_entity_poly.pdbx_strand_id
1 'polypeptide(L)'
;FADAVRRQCALPRPPGKWPALCAEFALLGDDAALRQWLGSRFVARELLDAGQPDGLLTGYYEPLLTGSRMQERPNQVPLRAIPTDLLTIDLSAVQPQLKGLRLRGRLDGQRVVPYADRREIETRETKRGYATQPVIAWLDDPVDAFFLEIQGSGRVQLRDGSLIRVGYADQNGHPYQAIGRTLVQQGALKREEVTAPAIQQWLREHPAQARQVMQTNPGVVFFRELATDPADPEAGPVGALGVPLTPGRSLAVDRSRIPLGSAVFIQSTHPVSQQPMERLMLAQDTGGAIKGGRRADYFWGFGHEAGLNAGLMKAPVRMWLLAPR
;
A
#
# COMPACT_ATOMS: atom_id res chain seq x y z
N PHE A 1 -17.35 9.14 4.17
CA PHE A 1 -16.94 9.71 2.85
C PHE A 1 -16.58 11.18 3.02
N ALA A 2 -17.44 11.98 3.66
CA ALA A 2 -17.13 13.38 4.01
C ALA A 2 -15.76 13.55 4.69
N ASP A 3 -15.40 12.68 5.64
CA ASP A 3 -14.09 12.77 6.33
C ASP A 3 -12.91 12.59 5.37
N ALA A 4 -13.02 11.64 4.43
CA ALA A 4 -11.99 11.42 3.41
C ALA A 4 -11.85 12.64 2.48
N VAL A 5 -12.96 13.31 2.16
CA VAL A 5 -12.97 14.57 1.41
C VAL A 5 -12.33 15.70 2.22
N ARG A 6 -12.67 15.84 3.52
CA ARG A 6 -12.04 16.84 4.41
C ARG A 6 -10.53 16.68 4.44
N ARG A 7 -10.02 15.44 4.58
CA ARG A 7 -8.59 15.15 4.56
C ARG A 7 -7.93 15.54 3.23
N GLN A 8 -8.59 15.30 2.11
CA GLN A 8 -8.11 15.72 0.79
C GLN A 8 -8.10 17.24 0.61
N CYS A 9 -9.14 17.92 1.10
CA CYS A 9 -9.25 19.37 1.03
C CYS A 9 -8.30 20.10 1.98
N ALA A 10 -7.76 19.40 2.99
CA ALA A 10 -6.72 19.92 3.87
C ALA A 10 -5.32 19.97 3.21
N LEU A 11 -5.16 19.41 2.01
CA LEU A 11 -3.91 19.56 1.26
C LEU A 11 -3.65 21.04 0.93
N PRO A 12 -2.39 21.51 1.01
CA PRO A 12 -2.05 22.87 0.56
C PRO A 12 -2.38 23.11 -0.92
N ARG A 13 -2.36 22.05 -1.73
CA ARG A 13 -2.73 22.06 -3.15
C ARG A 13 -3.52 20.78 -3.49
N PRO A 14 -4.86 20.78 -3.29
CA PRO A 14 -5.70 19.66 -3.70
C PRO A 14 -5.57 19.39 -5.21
N PRO A 15 -5.59 18.13 -5.67
CA PRO A 15 -5.31 17.80 -7.06
C PRO A 15 -6.43 18.22 -8.03
N GLY A 16 -6.09 18.52 -9.28
CA GLY A 16 -7.08 18.74 -10.35
C GLY A 16 -8.09 19.85 -10.03
N LYS A 17 -9.38 19.54 -10.19
CA LYS A 17 -10.50 20.49 -9.93
C LYS A 17 -10.86 20.62 -8.44
N TRP A 18 -10.17 19.90 -7.53
CA TRP A 18 -10.54 19.89 -6.11
C TRP A 18 -10.45 21.24 -5.38
N PRO A 19 -9.57 22.21 -5.70
CA PRO A 19 -9.56 23.49 -5.00
C PRO A 19 -10.94 24.19 -4.99
N ALA A 20 -11.63 24.23 -6.14
CA ALA A 20 -12.97 24.80 -6.24
C ALA A 20 -14.02 23.93 -5.53
N LEU A 21 -13.94 22.60 -5.72
CA LEU A 21 -14.86 21.65 -5.07
C LEU A 21 -14.76 21.68 -3.55
N CYS A 22 -13.56 21.89 -3.01
CA CYS A 22 -13.31 21.98 -1.57
C CYS A 22 -13.94 23.24 -0.97
N ALA A 23 -13.90 24.38 -1.68
CA ALA A 23 -14.56 25.61 -1.24
C ALA A 23 -16.08 25.42 -1.15
N GLU A 24 -16.69 24.72 -2.12
CA GLU A 24 -18.12 24.39 -2.07
C GLU A 24 -18.44 23.36 -0.98
N PHE A 25 -17.63 22.31 -0.88
CA PHE A 25 -17.80 21.23 0.09
C PHE A 25 -17.79 21.76 1.53
N ALA A 26 -16.98 22.79 1.83
CA ALA A 26 -16.91 23.42 3.15
C ALA A 26 -18.23 24.08 3.59
N LEU A 27 -19.15 24.37 2.67
CA LEU A 27 -20.45 24.97 2.94
C LEU A 27 -21.57 23.93 3.19
N LEU A 28 -21.28 22.64 3.00
CA LEU A 28 -22.26 21.58 3.16
C LEU A 28 -22.49 21.28 4.65
N GLY A 29 -23.76 21.30 5.07
CA GLY A 29 -24.13 21.09 6.47
C GLY A 29 -24.41 19.64 6.86
N ASP A 30 -24.90 18.81 5.91
CA ASP A 30 -25.36 17.45 6.20
C ASP A 30 -25.19 16.49 5.01
N ASP A 31 -25.57 15.23 5.24
CA ASP A 31 -25.51 14.15 4.26
C ASP A 31 -26.47 14.35 3.07
N ALA A 32 -27.59 15.04 3.26
CA ALA A 32 -28.55 15.31 2.20
C ALA A 32 -27.96 16.33 1.21
N ALA A 33 -27.39 17.42 1.72
CA ALA A 33 -26.65 18.40 0.96
C ALA A 33 -25.46 17.77 0.22
N LEU A 34 -24.72 16.87 0.87
CA LEU A 34 -23.64 16.13 0.25
C LEU A 34 -24.09 15.28 -0.94
N ARG A 35 -25.18 14.54 -0.81
CA ARG A 35 -25.73 13.72 -1.91
C ARG A 35 -26.19 14.59 -3.08
N GLN A 36 -26.88 15.69 -2.79
CA GLN A 36 -27.32 16.64 -3.82
C GLN A 36 -26.12 17.29 -4.53
N TRP A 37 -25.10 17.70 -3.77
CA TRP A 37 -23.87 18.27 -4.31
C TRP A 37 -23.11 17.28 -5.19
N LEU A 38 -23.01 16.01 -4.78
CA LEU A 38 -22.41 14.96 -5.61
C LEU A 38 -23.15 14.80 -6.94
N GLY A 39 -24.49 14.76 -6.92
CA GLY A 39 -25.31 14.65 -8.13
C GLY A 39 -25.23 15.88 -9.05
N SER A 40 -25.07 17.08 -8.46
CA SER A 40 -24.99 18.33 -9.23
C SER A 40 -23.59 18.60 -9.79
N ARG A 41 -22.53 18.16 -9.13
CA ARG A 41 -21.14 18.44 -9.53
C ARG A 41 -20.45 17.35 -10.30
N PHE A 42 -20.90 16.11 -10.19
CA PHE A 42 -20.21 14.98 -10.83
C PHE A 42 -21.10 14.27 -11.84
N VAL A 43 -20.45 13.64 -12.81
CA VAL A 43 -21.05 12.67 -13.72
C VAL A 43 -20.31 11.35 -13.52
N ALA A 44 -21.05 10.28 -13.24
CA ALA A 44 -20.49 8.95 -13.14
C ALA A 44 -20.20 8.40 -14.55
N ARG A 45 -18.96 7.97 -14.77
CA ARG A 45 -18.53 7.29 -15.99
C ARG A 45 -18.01 5.91 -15.61
N GLU A 46 -18.63 4.87 -16.15
CA GLU A 46 -18.16 3.50 -15.92
C GLU A 46 -16.76 3.33 -16.51
N LEU A 47 -15.86 2.76 -15.71
CA LEU A 47 -14.53 2.39 -16.17
C LEU A 47 -14.64 1.07 -16.92
N LEU A 48 -14.51 1.13 -18.25
CA LEU A 48 -14.49 -0.04 -19.12
C LEU A 48 -13.04 -0.35 -19.53
N ASP A 49 -12.69 -1.64 -19.59
CA ASP A 49 -11.42 -2.10 -20.15
C ASP A 49 -11.74 -3.12 -21.26
N ALA A 50 -11.09 -2.99 -22.42
CA ALA A 50 -11.35 -3.86 -23.56
C ALA A 50 -10.95 -5.31 -23.22
N GLY A 51 -11.93 -6.22 -23.16
CA GLY A 51 -11.68 -7.67 -23.13
C GLY A 51 -11.97 -8.42 -21.82
N GLN A 52 -12.44 -7.77 -20.75
CA GLN A 52 -13.04 -8.46 -19.59
C GLN A 52 -14.34 -7.78 -19.14
N PRO A 53 -15.33 -8.50 -18.60
CA PRO A 53 -16.56 -7.87 -18.10
C PRO A 53 -16.32 -7.15 -16.77
N ASP A 54 -15.56 -7.74 -15.84
CA ASP A 54 -15.35 -7.22 -14.49
C ASP A 54 -13.89 -6.94 -14.16
N GLY A 55 -13.67 -6.01 -13.22
CA GLY A 55 -12.37 -5.74 -12.60
C GLY A 55 -12.02 -6.68 -11.45
N LEU A 56 -10.88 -6.42 -10.80
CA LEU A 56 -10.47 -7.11 -9.56
C LEU A 56 -10.29 -6.14 -8.40
N LEU A 57 -11.03 -6.38 -7.32
CA LEU A 57 -10.87 -5.72 -6.02
C LEU A 57 -10.12 -6.65 -5.06
N THR A 58 -9.04 -6.14 -4.49
CA THR A 58 -8.35 -6.74 -3.34
C THR A 58 -8.50 -5.83 -2.13
N GLY A 59 -7.95 -6.22 -0.97
CA GLY A 59 -7.94 -5.39 0.22
C GLY A 59 -6.56 -5.30 0.86
N TYR A 60 -6.33 -4.18 1.52
CA TYR A 60 -5.13 -3.91 2.32
C TYR A 60 -5.49 -3.19 3.63
N TYR A 61 -4.58 -3.21 4.60
CA TYR A 61 -4.83 -2.73 5.96
C TYR A 61 -3.52 -2.28 6.65
N GLU A 62 -3.64 -1.68 7.83
CA GLU A 62 -2.50 -1.38 8.71
C GLU A 62 -2.34 -2.54 9.73
N PRO A 63 -1.35 -3.44 9.59
CA PRO A 63 -1.06 -4.50 10.55
C PRO A 63 -0.53 -3.97 11.88
N LEU A 64 -0.83 -4.70 12.95
CA LEU A 64 -0.13 -4.61 14.24
C LEU A 64 0.98 -5.67 14.28
N LEU A 65 2.21 -5.24 14.55
CA LEU A 65 3.39 -6.08 14.69
C LEU A 65 3.99 -5.91 16.08
N THR A 66 4.88 -6.81 16.47
CA THR A 66 5.69 -6.68 17.70
C THR A 66 7.17 -6.49 17.38
N GLY A 67 7.86 -5.72 18.20
CA GLY A 67 9.29 -5.49 18.01
C GLY A 67 9.99 -4.76 19.16
N SER A 68 11.23 -4.37 18.92
CA SER A 68 12.10 -3.68 19.86
C SER A 68 12.91 -2.58 19.16
N ARG A 69 13.39 -1.57 19.90
CA ARG A 69 14.24 -0.51 19.33
C ARG A 69 15.64 -1.01 18.98
N MET A 70 16.15 -1.96 19.74
CA MET A 70 17.45 -2.60 19.52
C MET A 70 17.25 -4.08 19.18
N GLN A 71 18.23 -4.67 18.50
CA GLN A 71 18.21 -6.11 18.24
C GLN A 71 18.43 -6.86 19.55
N GLU A 72 17.45 -7.66 19.96
CA GLU A 72 17.46 -8.50 21.16
C GLU A 72 17.74 -9.96 20.80
N ARG A 73 17.38 -10.38 19.59
CA ARG A 73 17.50 -11.78 19.14
C ARG A 73 18.03 -11.90 17.71
N PRO A 74 18.78 -12.97 17.39
CA PRO A 74 19.34 -13.17 16.04
C PRO A 74 18.31 -13.27 14.92
N ASN A 75 17.09 -13.71 15.21
CA ASN A 75 16.03 -13.92 14.23
C ASN A 75 15.16 -12.68 13.96
N GLN A 76 15.39 -11.57 14.68
CA GLN A 76 14.64 -10.35 14.43
C GLN A 76 15.00 -9.72 13.08
N VAL A 77 14.01 -9.14 12.43
CA VAL A 77 14.16 -8.50 11.13
C VAL A 77 14.22 -6.98 11.29
N PRO A 78 15.22 -6.31 10.72
CA PRO A 78 15.35 -4.86 10.77
C PRO A 78 14.23 -4.18 9.97
N LEU A 79 13.47 -3.30 10.60
CA LEU A 79 12.59 -2.37 9.91
C LEU A 79 13.40 -1.17 9.41
N ARG A 80 13.60 -1.11 8.09
CA ARG A 80 14.57 -0.20 7.47
C ARG A 80 14.00 1.18 7.21
N ALA A 81 14.79 2.21 7.53
CA ALA A 81 14.62 3.52 6.94
C ALA A 81 15.26 3.59 5.54
N ILE A 82 15.12 4.73 4.88
CA ILE A 82 15.77 4.99 3.58
C ILE A 82 17.31 4.91 3.77
N PRO A 83 18.01 4.07 2.97
CA PRO A 83 19.47 4.05 2.96
C PRO A 83 20.07 5.37 2.49
N THR A 84 21.21 5.77 3.06
CA THR A 84 21.88 7.03 2.69
C THR A 84 22.49 7.02 1.30
N ASP A 85 22.69 5.83 0.71
CA ASP A 85 23.22 5.65 -0.66
C ASP A 85 22.12 5.37 -1.71
N LEU A 86 20.83 5.42 -1.33
CA LEU A 86 19.72 5.25 -2.26
C LEU A 86 19.49 6.52 -3.08
N LEU A 87 19.75 6.45 -4.38
CA LEU A 87 19.50 7.55 -5.30
C LEU A 87 18.16 7.38 -6.02
N THR A 88 17.38 8.47 -6.08
CA THR A 88 16.28 8.59 -7.04
C THR A 88 16.84 9.02 -8.39
N ILE A 89 16.57 8.22 -9.44
CA ILE A 89 17.08 8.50 -10.78
C ILE A 89 15.97 9.11 -11.62
N ASP A 90 16.00 10.44 -11.77
CA ASP A 90 15.10 11.17 -12.67
C ASP A 90 15.86 11.64 -13.90
N LEU A 91 15.73 10.89 -14.99
CA LEU A 91 16.27 11.23 -16.30
C LEU A 91 15.16 11.53 -17.32
N SER A 92 13.94 11.78 -16.84
CA SER A 92 12.76 11.94 -17.70
C SER A 92 12.83 13.17 -18.61
N ALA A 93 13.61 14.19 -18.24
CA ALA A 93 13.84 15.38 -19.05
C ALA A 93 14.61 15.08 -20.36
N VAL A 94 15.48 14.08 -20.35
CA VAL A 94 16.31 13.70 -21.52
C VAL A 94 15.91 12.34 -22.11
N GLN A 95 15.24 11.49 -21.34
CA GLN A 95 14.70 10.19 -21.74
C GLN A 95 13.22 10.10 -21.35
N PRO A 96 12.30 10.70 -22.14
CA PRO A 96 10.88 10.80 -21.80
C PRO A 96 10.19 9.46 -21.52
N GLN A 97 10.67 8.35 -22.08
CA GLN A 97 10.16 7.00 -21.84
C GLN A 97 10.35 6.51 -20.40
N LEU A 98 11.23 7.17 -19.62
CA LEU A 98 11.43 6.85 -18.21
C LEU A 98 10.42 7.56 -17.29
N LYS A 99 9.60 8.45 -17.85
CA LYS A 99 8.58 9.20 -17.08
C LYS A 99 7.62 8.25 -16.39
N GLY A 100 7.47 8.43 -15.07
CA GLY A 100 6.57 7.63 -14.23
C GLY A 100 7.19 6.31 -13.74
N LEU A 101 8.38 5.93 -14.18
CA LEU A 101 9.13 4.81 -13.61
C LEU A 101 9.75 5.23 -12.27
N ARG A 102 9.71 4.35 -11.27
CA ARG A 102 10.35 4.55 -9.97
C ARG A 102 11.77 4.02 -9.98
N LEU A 103 12.64 4.60 -10.80
CA LEU A 103 14.03 4.16 -10.92
C LEU A 103 14.82 4.53 -9.66
N ARG A 104 15.59 3.56 -9.17
CA ARG A 104 16.41 3.67 -7.96
C ARG A 104 17.77 3.06 -8.22
N GLY A 105 18.81 3.75 -7.77
CA GLY A 105 20.19 3.34 -8.02
C GLY A 105 21.10 3.66 -6.84
N ARG A 106 22.36 3.24 -6.98
CA ARG A 106 23.47 3.60 -6.10
C ARG A 106 24.73 3.83 -6.93
N LEU A 107 25.71 4.52 -6.35
CA LEU A 107 27.00 4.73 -7.00
C LEU A 107 27.87 3.48 -6.95
N ASP A 108 28.58 3.23 -8.05
CA ASP A 108 29.67 2.27 -8.19
C ASP A 108 30.80 2.93 -8.98
N GLY A 109 31.74 3.55 -8.25
CA GLY A 109 32.73 4.47 -8.81
C GLY A 109 32.03 5.66 -9.49
N GLN A 110 32.23 5.77 -10.80
CA GLN A 110 31.61 6.83 -11.63
C GLN A 110 30.31 6.37 -12.32
N ARG A 111 29.77 5.21 -11.96
CA ARG A 111 28.54 4.65 -12.56
C ARG A 111 27.39 4.71 -11.58
N VAL A 112 26.18 4.88 -12.09
CA VAL A 112 24.95 4.57 -11.36
C VAL A 112 24.51 3.18 -11.77
N VAL A 113 24.36 2.29 -10.79
CA VAL A 113 23.85 0.92 -10.97
C VAL A 113 22.51 0.76 -10.24
N PRO A 114 21.66 -0.22 -10.59
CA PRO A 114 20.44 -0.49 -9.85
C PRO A 114 20.71 -0.66 -8.34
N TYR A 115 19.75 -0.23 -7.53
CA TYR A 115 19.85 -0.49 -6.09
C TYR A 115 19.75 -1.99 -5.81
N ALA A 116 20.26 -2.43 -4.66
CA ALA A 116 20.31 -3.83 -4.29
C ALA A 116 18.89 -4.44 -4.23
N ASP A 117 18.75 -5.67 -4.73
CA ASP A 117 17.50 -6.43 -4.57
C ASP A 117 17.34 -6.97 -3.13
N ARG A 118 16.17 -7.56 -2.84
CA ARG A 118 15.87 -8.14 -1.52
C ARG A 118 16.95 -9.14 -1.06
N ARG A 119 17.36 -10.07 -1.93
CA ARG A 119 18.33 -11.10 -1.58
C ARG A 119 19.68 -10.47 -1.25
N GLU A 120 20.14 -9.53 -2.06
CA GLU A 120 21.38 -8.80 -1.84
C GLU A 120 21.38 -8.00 -0.53
N ILE A 121 20.29 -7.27 -0.24
CA ILE A 121 20.11 -6.51 1.00
C ILE A 121 20.23 -7.45 2.21
N GLU A 122 19.39 -8.49 2.26
CA GLU A 122 19.38 -9.45 3.37
C GLU A 122 20.70 -10.23 3.51
N THR A 123 21.42 -10.50 2.41
CA THR A 123 22.72 -11.20 2.46
C THR A 123 23.82 -10.29 2.99
N ARG A 124 23.84 -9.01 2.59
CA ARG A 124 24.86 -8.05 3.05
C ARG A 124 24.80 -7.84 4.56
N GLU A 125 23.62 -7.85 5.16
CA GLU A 125 23.47 -7.77 6.62
C GLU A 125 24.08 -8.93 7.36
N THR A 126 23.81 -10.15 6.88
CA THR A 126 24.35 -11.36 7.49
C THR A 126 25.89 -11.33 7.47
N LYS A 127 26.50 -10.71 6.45
CA LYS A 127 27.96 -10.67 6.29
C LYS A 127 28.66 -9.48 6.93
N ARG A 128 28.00 -8.32 7.08
CA ARG A 128 28.67 -7.07 7.50
C ARG A 128 28.25 -6.52 8.86
N GLY A 129 27.25 -7.10 9.54
CA GLY A 129 26.74 -6.54 10.80
C GLY A 129 26.31 -5.08 10.62
N TYR A 130 25.14 -4.85 10.02
CA TYR A 130 24.43 -3.56 9.97
C TYR A 130 25.28 -2.27 9.92
N ALA A 131 25.95 -2.03 8.79
CA ALA A 131 26.85 -0.88 8.68
C ALA A 131 26.46 0.22 7.67
N THR A 132 25.24 0.22 7.10
CA THR A 132 24.89 1.28 6.10
C THR A 132 23.43 1.76 6.07
N GLN A 133 22.49 1.09 6.75
CA GLN A 133 21.06 1.45 6.66
C GLN A 133 20.52 1.80 8.05
N PRO A 134 19.88 2.97 8.22
CA PRO A 134 19.24 3.29 9.49
C PRO A 134 18.09 2.30 9.76
N VAL A 135 18.01 1.79 11.00
CA VAL A 135 16.98 0.85 11.44
C VAL A 135 16.04 1.58 12.41
N ILE A 136 14.74 1.49 12.16
CA ILE A 136 13.67 2.11 12.96
C ILE A 136 13.37 1.26 14.21
N ALA A 137 13.24 -0.04 13.99
CA ALA A 137 12.93 -1.05 14.98
C ALA A 137 13.34 -2.44 14.46
N TRP A 138 13.29 -3.44 15.33
CA TRP A 138 13.56 -4.83 15.05
C TRP A 138 12.28 -5.64 15.27
N LEU A 139 11.75 -6.21 14.20
CA LEU A 139 10.50 -6.95 14.18
C LEU A 139 10.72 -8.41 14.55
N ASP A 140 9.79 -8.97 15.31
CA ASP A 140 9.93 -10.33 15.84
C ASP A 140 9.67 -11.44 14.82
N ASP A 141 8.74 -11.23 13.89
CA ASP A 141 8.35 -12.21 12.88
C ASP A 141 8.80 -11.76 11.47
N PRO A 142 9.66 -12.53 10.78
CA PRO A 142 10.10 -12.21 9.42
C PRO A 142 8.97 -12.23 8.39
N VAL A 143 7.93 -13.04 8.60
CA VAL A 143 6.74 -13.09 7.74
C VAL A 143 5.94 -11.80 7.92
N ASP A 144 5.74 -11.34 9.15
CA ASP A 144 5.03 -10.08 9.38
C ASP A 144 5.82 -8.89 8.83
N ALA A 145 7.15 -8.88 8.99
CA ALA A 145 8.01 -7.86 8.38
C ALA A 145 7.86 -7.82 6.85
N PHE A 146 7.85 -8.98 6.19
CA PHE A 146 7.64 -9.06 4.74
C PHE A 146 6.23 -8.59 4.33
N PHE A 147 5.20 -8.96 5.08
CA PHE A 147 3.83 -8.53 4.78
C PHE A 147 3.62 -7.04 5.06
N LEU A 148 4.29 -6.46 6.06
CA LEU A 148 4.32 -5.02 6.30
C LEU A 148 4.82 -4.27 5.06
N GLU A 149 5.84 -4.78 4.35
CA GLU A 149 6.30 -4.20 3.08
C GLU A 149 5.24 -4.25 1.98
N ILE A 150 4.43 -5.33 1.93
CA ILE A 150 3.32 -5.44 0.98
C ILE A 150 2.21 -4.43 1.32
N GLN A 151 1.88 -4.28 2.60
CA GLN A 151 0.85 -3.35 3.07
C GLN A 151 1.31 -1.88 2.96
N GLY A 152 2.62 -1.62 3.11
CA GLY A 152 3.22 -0.29 3.00
C GLY A 152 3.11 0.57 4.27
N SER A 153 2.42 0.10 5.31
CA SER A 153 2.32 0.79 6.60
C SER A 153 1.90 -0.18 7.70
N GLY A 154 2.14 0.16 8.95
CA GLY A 154 1.79 -0.67 10.10
C GLY A 154 2.01 0.05 11.43
N ARG A 155 1.65 -0.62 12.52
CA ARG A 155 1.98 -0.21 13.87
C ARG A 155 2.84 -1.28 14.52
N VAL A 156 3.87 -0.87 15.26
CA VAL A 156 4.78 -1.77 15.97
C VAL A 156 4.62 -1.54 17.46
N GLN A 157 4.10 -2.53 18.17
CA GLN A 157 4.08 -2.57 19.62
C GLN A 157 5.48 -2.91 20.12
N LEU A 158 6.09 -1.97 20.83
CA LEU A 158 7.40 -2.10 21.43
C LEU A 158 7.33 -2.83 22.77
N ARG A 159 8.47 -3.33 23.24
CA ARG A 159 8.61 -4.07 24.50
C ARG A 159 8.18 -3.28 25.74
N ASP A 160 8.37 -1.97 25.72
CA ASP A 160 7.96 -1.06 26.80
C ASP A 160 6.45 -0.76 26.79
N GLY A 161 5.70 -1.40 25.89
CA GLY A 161 4.26 -1.22 25.72
C GLY A 161 3.89 -0.02 24.85
N SER A 162 4.86 0.83 24.47
CA SER A 162 4.60 1.93 23.55
C SER A 162 4.32 1.41 22.13
N LEU A 163 3.61 2.23 21.37
CA LEU A 163 3.24 1.91 19.99
C LEU A 163 3.92 2.94 19.09
N ILE A 164 4.55 2.48 18.01
CA ILE A 164 5.06 3.35 16.96
C ILE A 164 4.30 3.09 15.67
N ARG A 165 4.08 4.15 14.89
CA ARG A 165 3.45 4.04 13.57
C ARG A 165 4.50 4.20 12.51
N VAL A 166 4.44 3.34 11.50
CA VAL A 166 5.40 3.33 10.40
C VAL A 166 4.64 3.35 9.08
N GLY A 167 5.16 4.15 8.15
CA GLY A 167 4.58 4.27 6.82
C GLY A 167 5.67 4.26 5.76
N TYR A 168 5.25 3.96 4.53
CA TYR A 168 6.08 3.98 3.34
C TYR A 168 6.90 5.28 3.26
N ALA A 169 8.20 5.15 3.01
CA ALA A 169 9.11 6.26 2.77
C ALA A 169 9.68 6.20 1.35
N ASP A 170 10.22 5.04 0.94
CA ASP A 170 10.67 4.80 -0.44
C ASP A 170 10.74 3.27 -0.73
N GLN A 171 11.26 2.88 -1.89
CA GLN A 171 11.50 1.49 -2.28
C GLN A 171 12.84 1.35 -3.01
N ASN A 172 13.34 0.12 -3.18
CA ASN A 172 14.58 -0.16 -3.90
C ASN A 172 14.47 -0.14 -5.45
N GLY A 173 13.30 0.18 -5.99
CA GLY A 173 13.05 0.35 -7.43
C GLY A 173 12.83 -0.94 -8.23
N HIS A 174 12.98 -2.11 -7.60
CA HIS A 174 12.66 -3.40 -8.23
C HIS A 174 11.14 -3.61 -8.31
N PRO A 175 10.63 -4.29 -9.35
CA PRO A 175 9.21 -4.58 -9.46
C PRO A 175 8.77 -5.61 -8.41
N TYR A 176 7.56 -5.43 -7.90
CA TYR A 176 6.92 -6.42 -7.03
C TYR A 176 6.68 -7.73 -7.79
N GLN A 177 7.08 -8.85 -7.20
CA GLN A 177 6.72 -10.18 -7.68
C GLN A 177 5.88 -10.92 -6.63
N ALA A 178 4.72 -11.42 -7.06
CA ALA A 178 3.77 -12.09 -6.18
C ALA A 178 4.27 -13.51 -5.82
N ILE A 179 4.69 -13.70 -4.57
CA ILE A 179 5.25 -14.98 -4.09
C ILE A 179 4.25 -16.14 -4.10
N GLY A 180 2.94 -15.85 -4.10
CA GLY A 180 1.90 -16.87 -4.28
C GLY A 180 2.03 -17.63 -5.61
N ARG A 181 2.56 -16.99 -6.67
CA ARG A 181 2.86 -17.68 -7.94
C ARG A 181 3.99 -18.69 -7.77
N THR A 182 5.04 -18.32 -7.04
CA THR A 182 6.17 -19.19 -6.71
C THR A 182 5.68 -20.43 -5.94
N LEU A 183 4.81 -20.23 -4.93
CA LEU A 183 4.25 -21.33 -4.15
C LEU A 183 3.41 -22.29 -4.99
N VAL A 184 2.61 -21.78 -5.93
CA VAL A 184 1.85 -22.62 -6.87
C VAL A 184 2.78 -23.40 -7.80
N GLN A 185 3.81 -22.75 -8.35
CA GLN A 185 4.78 -23.40 -9.24
C GLN A 185 5.58 -24.51 -8.54
N GLN A 186 5.82 -24.36 -7.24
CA GLN A 186 6.49 -25.36 -6.41
C GLN A 186 5.55 -26.48 -5.93
N GLY A 187 4.25 -26.41 -6.26
CA GLY A 187 3.25 -27.35 -5.77
C GLY A 187 2.90 -27.20 -4.27
N ALA A 188 3.33 -26.11 -3.64
CA ALA A 188 3.15 -25.86 -2.21
C ALA A 188 1.73 -25.38 -1.86
N LEU A 189 1.06 -24.69 -2.79
CA LEU A 189 -0.34 -24.26 -2.67
C LEU A 189 -1.05 -24.46 -4.01
N LYS A 190 -2.35 -24.77 -4.00
CA LYS A 190 -3.15 -24.72 -5.24
C LYS A 190 -3.55 -23.28 -5.56
N ARG A 191 -3.81 -23.01 -6.85
CA ARG A 191 -4.10 -21.65 -7.35
C ARG A 191 -5.33 -21.02 -6.68
N GLU A 192 -6.33 -21.84 -6.43
CA GLU A 192 -7.60 -21.50 -5.77
C GLU A 192 -7.43 -21.25 -4.27
N GLU A 193 -6.41 -21.82 -3.63
CA GLU A 193 -6.11 -21.69 -2.20
C GLU A 193 -5.22 -20.46 -1.90
N VAL A 194 -4.66 -19.79 -2.93
CA VAL A 194 -3.75 -18.65 -2.75
C VAL A 194 -4.50 -17.43 -2.22
N THR A 195 -4.43 -17.25 -0.91
CA THR A 195 -4.85 -16.08 -0.15
C THR A 195 -3.70 -15.55 0.71
N ALA A 196 -3.76 -14.30 1.16
CA ALA A 196 -2.73 -13.74 2.05
C ALA A 196 -2.55 -14.59 3.34
N PRO A 197 -3.64 -14.98 4.05
CA PRO A 197 -3.53 -15.86 5.21
C PRO A 197 -2.89 -17.21 4.90
N ALA A 198 -3.26 -17.87 3.80
CA ALA A 198 -2.69 -19.16 3.42
C ALA A 198 -1.18 -19.05 3.12
N ILE A 199 -0.74 -17.98 2.47
CA ILE A 199 0.68 -17.71 2.23
C ILE A 199 1.41 -17.48 3.55
N GLN A 200 0.87 -16.64 4.44
CA GLN A 200 1.46 -16.36 5.76
C GLN A 200 1.60 -17.65 6.58
N GLN A 201 0.56 -18.48 6.61
CA GLN A 201 0.57 -19.76 7.31
C GLN A 201 1.67 -20.67 6.74
N TRP A 202 1.71 -20.86 5.42
CA TRP A 202 2.70 -21.71 4.79
C TRP A 202 4.14 -21.27 5.10
N LEU A 203 4.41 -19.95 5.06
CA LEU A 203 5.74 -19.40 5.38
C LEU A 203 6.15 -19.67 6.83
N ARG A 204 5.21 -19.57 7.78
CA ARG A 204 5.48 -19.86 9.20
C ARG A 204 5.68 -21.35 9.47
N GLU A 205 4.98 -22.22 8.74
CA GLU A 205 5.12 -23.68 8.85
C GLU A 205 6.40 -24.20 8.16
N HIS A 206 6.96 -23.44 7.22
CA HIS A 206 8.15 -23.82 6.43
C HIS A 206 9.31 -22.81 6.58
N PRO A 207 9.80 -22.52 7.79
CA PRO A 207 10.75 -21.44 8.04
C PRO A 207 12.08 -21.59 7.29
N ALA A 208 12.52 -22.83 7.04
CA ALA A 208 13.73 -23.11 6.25
C ALA A 208 13.62 -22.65 4.79
N GLN A 209 12.41 -22.68 4.22
CA GLN A 209 12.14 -22.33 2.82
C GLN A 209 11.58 -20.90 2.68
N ALA A 210 10.95 -20.39 3.73
CA ALA A 210 10.27 -19.10 3.74
C ALA A 210 11.15 -17.97 3.22
N ARG A 211 12.41 -17.91 3.66
CA ARG A 211 13.37 -16.89 3.19
C ARG A 211 13.57 -16.94 1.67
N GLN A 212 13.78 -18.13 1.11
CA GLN A 212 14.00 -18.29 -0.33
C GLN A 212 12.76 -17.89 -1.14
N VAL A 213 11.56 -18.24 -0.65
CA VAL A 213 10.30 -17.84 -1.29
C VAL A 213 10.10 -16.33 -1.22
N MET A 214 10.28 -15.70 -0.07
CA MET A 214 10.16 -14.24 0.08
C MET A 214 11.17 -13.49 -0.81
N GLN A 215 12.40 -14.01 -0.95
CA GLN A 215 13.42 -13.47 -1.85
C GLN A 215 13.09 -13.57 -3.34
N THR A 216 12.06 -14.32 -3.75
CA THR A 216 11.57 -14.25 -5.13
C THR A 216 10.89 -12.92 -5.45
N ASN A 217 10.50 -12.16 -4.43
CA ASN A 217 10.14 -10.75 -4.56
C ASN A 217 11.39 -9.86 -4.39
N PRO A 218 11.97 -9.31 -5.48
CA PRO A 218 13.18 -8.47 -5.38
C PRO A 218 12.88 -7.08 -4.80
N GLY A 219 11.61 -6.65 -4.81
CA GLY A 219 11.19 -5.36 -4.29
C GLY A 219 11.32 -5.30 -2.77
N VAL A 220 11.93 -4.22 -2.26
CA VAL A 220 12.04 -3.89 -0.83
C VAL A 220 11.44 -2.51 -0.59
N VAL A 221 10.65 -2.38 0.48
CA VAL A 221 10.09 -1.11 0.95
C VAL A 221 10.89 -0.58 2.15
N PHE A 222 11.18 0.71 2.11
CA PHE A 222 11.79 1.46 3.20
C PHE A 222 10.72 2.32 3.88
N PHE A 223 10.85 2.49 5.18
CA PHE A 223 9.84 3.11 6.04
C PHE A 223 10.35 4.38 6.70
N ARG A 224 9.42 5.07 7.35
CA ARG A 224 9.67 6.16 8.30
C ARG A 224 8.65 6.07 9.42
N GLU A 225 9.02 6.56 10.59
CA GLU A 225 8.04 6.78 11.67
C GLU A 225 7.08 7.91 11.29
N LEU A 226 5.82 7.74 11.66
CA LEU A 226 4.78 8.73 11.47
C LEU A 226 4.58 9.49 12.79
N ALA A 227 4.54 10.82 12.74
CA ALA A 227 4.40 11.67 13.93
C ALA A 227 2.98 11.72 14.51
N THR A 228 2.00 11.14 13.82
CA THR A 228 0.61 11.03 14.24
C THR A 228 0.46 10.11 15.44
N ASP A 229 -0.53 10.39 16.31
CA ASP A 229 -0.82 9.59 17.50
C ASP A 229 -0.89 8.08 17.18
N PRO A 230 0.00 7.26 17.79
CA PRO A 230 -0.02 5.83 17.65
C PRO A 230 -1.28 5.13 18.17
N ALA A 231 -2.03 5.75 19.09
CA ALA A 231 -3.24 5.19 19.66
C ALA A 231 -4.51 5.52 18.85
N ASP A 232 -4.48 6.54 17.98
CA ASP A 232 -5.64 6.96 17.20
C ASP A 232 -5.95 5.92 16.10
N PRO A 233 -7.07 5.18 16.17
CA PRO A 233 -7.43 4.18 15.16
C PRO A 233 -7.81 4.82 13.82
N GLU A 234 -8.25 6.08 13.83
CA GLU A 234 -8.74 6.80 12.67
C GLU A 234 -7.65 7.60 11.95
N ALA A 235 -6.50 7.82 12.59
CA ALA A 235 -5.42 8.59 12.00
C ALA A 235 -5.06 8.08 10.60
N GLY A 236 -5.02 6.75 10.39
CA GLY A 236 -4.73 6.11 9.10
C GLY A 236 -3.31 6.43 8.57
N PRO A 237 -2.69 5.55 7.78
CA PRO A 237 -1.38 5.83 7.19
C PRO A 237 -1.49 6.90 6.10
N VAL A 238 -0.40 7.61 5.80
CA VAL A 238 -0.39 8.61 4.72
C VAL A 238 -0.28 7.90 3.36
N GLY A 239 -1.31 8.01 2.54
CA GLY A 239 -1.34 7.42 1.19
C GLY A 239 -0.49 8.18 0.17
N ALA A 240 -0.40 7.65 -1.04
CA ALA A 240 0.35 8.26 -2.14
C ALA A 240 -0.09 9.69 -2.51
N LEU A 241 -1.33 10.10 -2.21
CA LEU A 241 -1.81 11.47 -2.39
C LEU A 241 -1.25 12.45 -1.34
N GLY A 242 -0.64 11.96 -0.26
CA GLY A 242 -0.12 12.78 0.83
C GLY A 242 -1.14 13.09 1.93
N VAL A 243 -2.24 12.34 1.99
CA VAL A 243 -3.27 12.48 3.04
C VAL A 243 -3.45 11.19 3.82
N PRO A 244 -3.88 11.26 5.09
CA PRO A 244 -4.14 10.06 5.88
C PRO A 244 -5.35 9.28 5.34
N LEU A 245 -5.18 7.98 5.11
CA LEU A 245 -6.21 7.12 4.54
C LEU A 245 -7.38 6.89 5.52
N THR A 246 -8.58 6.87 4.98
CA THR A 246 -9.82 6.69 5.72
C THR A 246 -10.34 5.26 5.51
N PRO A 247 -10.50 4.46 6.58
CA PRO A 247 -11.04 3.11 6.49
C PRO A 247 -12.35 3.06 5.69
N GLY A 248 -12.38 2.15 4.72
CA GLY A 248 -13.50 1.92 3.83
C GLY A 248 -13.88 3.07 2.88
N ARG A 249 -13.06 4.13 2.82
CA ARG A 249 -13.29 5.30 1.96
C ARG A 249 -12.08 5.66 1.11
N SER A 250 -10.90 5.15 1.40
CA SER A 250 -9.72 5.29 0.54
C SER A 250 -9.48 4.05 -0.31
N LEU A 251 -9.06 4.29 -1.54
CA LEU A 251 -8.83 3.28 -2.56
C LEU A 251 -7.42 3.44 -3.14
N ALA A 252 -6.66 2.35 -3.22
CA ALA A 252 -5.43 2.32 -3.99
C ALA A 252 -5.76 1.99 -5.46
N VAL A 253 -5.22 2.76 -6.39
CA VAL A 253 -5.52 2.65 -7.82
C VAL A 253 -4.26 2.69 -8.70
N ASP A 254 -4.41 2.31 -9.96
CA ASP A 254 -3.40 2.62 -10.98
C ASP A 254 -3.50 4.09 -11.40
N ARG A 255 -2.54 4.91 -10.93
CA ARG A 255 -2.48 6.35 -11.22
C ARG A 255 -2.39 6.71 -12.71
N SER A 256 -1.97 5.77 -13.56
CA SER A 256 -1.92 5.99 -15.01
C SER A 256 -3.30 5.94 -15.66
N ARG A 257 -4.29 5.40 -14.95
CA ARG A 257 -5.67 5.24 -15.40
C ARG A 257 -6.65 6.10 -14.59
N ILE A 258 -6.47 6.15 -13.27
CA ILE A 258 -7.32 6.90 -12.34
C ILE A 258 -6.46 7.95 -11.63
N PRO A 259 -6.63 9.26 -11.90
CA PRO A 259 -5.89 10.30 -11.21
C PRO A 259 -6.10 10.27 -9.70
N LEU A 260 -5.04 10.48 -8.92
CA LEU A 260 -5.17 10.59 -7.47
C LEU A 260 -6.06 11.78 -7.09
N GLY A 261 -6.84 11.57 -6.03
CA GLY A 261 -7.90 12.43 -5.54
C GLY A 261 -9.25 12.23 -6.20
N SER A 262 -9.35 11.40 -7.25
CA SER A 262 -10.63 11.15 -7.92
C SER A 262 -11.64 10.47 -6.99
N ALA A 263 -12.91 10.84 -7.11
CA ALA A 263 -14.01 10.09 -6.50
C ALA A 263 -14.35 8.87 -7.37
N VAL A 264 -14.46 7.72 -6.73
CA VAL A 264 -14.70 6.43 -7.39
C VAL A 264 -15.83 5.71 -6.65
N PHE A 265 -16.87 5.32 -7.37
CA PHE A 265 -17.89 4.41 -6.87
C PHE A 265 -17.53 2.99 -7.26
N ILE A 266 -17.63 2.05 -6.32
CA ILE A 266 -17.39 0.63 -6.56
C ILE A 266 -18.65 -0.18 -6.24
N GLN A 267 -18.83 -1.26 -7.00
CA GLN A 267 -19.80 -2.31 -6.74
C GLN A 267 -19.05 -3.66 -6.74
N SER A 268 -19.10 -4.36 -5.61
CA SER A 268 -18.41 -5.63 -5.35
C SER A 268 -19.19 -6.42 -4.29
N THR A 269 -18.61 -7.53 -3.81
CA THR A 269 -19.12 -8.32 -2.68
C THR A 269 -18.16 -8.23 -1.50
N HIS A 270 -18.70 -8.17 -0.27
CA HIS A 270 -17.90 -8.22 0.95
C HIS A 270 -17.27 -9.62 1.14
N PRO A 271 -15.96 -9.74 1.44
CA PRO A 271 -15.26 -11.03 1.37
C PRO A 271 -15.73 -12.07 2.39
N VAL A 272 -16.16 -11.63 3.59
CA VAL A 272 -16.63 -12.53 4.64
C VAL A 272 -18.15 -12.70 4.61
N SER A 273 -18.92 -11.62 4.83
CA SER A 273 -20.39 -11.68 4.89
C SER A 273 -21.08 -11.97 3.56
N GLN A 274 -20.38 -11.90 2.43
CA GLN A 274 -20.93 -12.05 1.07
C GLN A 274 -22.07 -11.07 0.72
N GLN A 275 -22.27 -10.03 1.53
CA GLN A 275 -23.26 -8.98 1.25
C GLN A 275 -22.78 -8.05 0.13
N PRO A 276 -23.71 -7.45 -0.65
CA PRO A 276 -23.37 -6.42 -1.63
C PRO A 276 -22.58 -5.27 -1.00
N MET A 277 -21.48 -4.88 -1.65
CA MET A 277 -20.62 -3.79 -1.25
C MET A 277 -20.64 -2.68 -2.30
N GLU A 278 -21.46 -1.67 -2.03
CA GLU A 278 -21.61 -0.47 -2.84
C GLU A 278 -21.08 0.74 -2.07
N ARG A 279 -19.98 1.32 -2.57
CA ARG A 279 -19.21 2.32 -1.82
C ARG A 279 -18.72 3.43 -2.73
N LEU A 280 -19.00 4.67 -2.32
CA LEU A 280 -18.28 5.85 -2.81
C LEU A 280 -17.01 6.06 -1.99
N MET A 281 -15.89 6.21 -2.70
CA MET A 281 -14.52 6.23 -2.20
C MET A 281 -13.68 7.31 -2.90
N LEU A 282 -12.48 7.55 -2.40
CA LEU A 282 -11.48 8.44 -3.01
C LEU A 282 -10.22 7.66 -3.35
N ALA A 283 -9.70 7.88 -4.56
CA ALA A 283 -8.41 7.38 -5.02
C ALA A 283 -7.25 8.13 -4.33
N GLN A 284 -6.90 7.75 -3.10
CA GLN A 284 -5.91 8.47 -2.28
C GLN A 284 -4.57 7.74 -2.19
N ASP A 285 -4.47 6.56 -2.79
CA ASP A 285 -3.28 5.73 -2.69
C ASP A 285 -2.95 4.97 -3.98
N THR A 286 -1.79 4.32 -4.01
CA THR A 286 -1.35 3.46 -5.13
C THR A 286 -0.51 2.30 -4.61
N GLY A 287 -0.57 1.14 -5.28
CA GLY A 287 0.31 0.01 -4.98
C GLY A 287 1.08 -0.48 -6.21
N GLY A 288 2.26 -1.09 -6.00
CA GLY A 288 3.07 -1.65 -7.08
C GLY A 288 2.36 -2.76 -7.87
N ALA A 289 1.51 -3.53 -7.19
CA ALA A 289 0.70 -4.60 -7.77
C ALA A 289 -0.65 -4.13 -8.35
N ILE A 290 -1.00 -2.85 -8.19
CA ILE A 290 -2.28 -2.28 -8.61
C ILE A 290 -2.09 -1.67 -10.01
N LYS A 291 -2.42 -2.45 -11.03
CA LYS A 291 -2.23 -2.12 -12.45
C LYS A 291 -3.49 -2.40 -13.27
N GLY A 292 -3.84 -1.48 -14.16
CA GLY A 292 -5.02 -1.58 -15.04
C GLY A 292 -6.18 -0.66 -14.66
N GLY A 293 -7.14 -0.49 -15.57
CA GLY A 293 -8.24 0.47 -15.42
C GLY A 293 -9.34 0.03 -14.45
N ARG A 294 -9.48 -1.28 -14.25
CA ARG A 294 -10.43 -1.89 -13.29
C ARG A 294 -9.71 -2.75 -12.24
N ARG A 295 -8.66 -2.19 -11.65
CA ARG A 295 -7.90 -2.82 -10.57
C ARG A 295 -7.82 -1.84 -9.40
N ALA A 296 -8.29 -2.26 -8.24
CA ALA A 296 -8.28 -1.43 -7.05
C ALA A 296 -8.00 -2.23 -5.77
N ASP A 297 -7.42 -1.56 -4.78
CA ASP A 297 -7.20 -2.12 -3.45
C ASP A 297 -8.00 -1.33 -2.42
N TYR A 298 -8.87 -2.02 -1.68
CA TYR A 298 -9.75 -1.42 -0.67
C TYR A 298 -9.03 -1.29 0.67
N PHE A 299 -8.94 -0.07 1.21
CA PHE A 299 -8.33 0.14 2.52
C PHE A 299 -9.31 -0.20 3.63
N TRP A 300 -9.03 -1.26 4.40
CA TRP A 300 -9.90 -1.74 5.48
C TRP A 300 -9.69 -1.05 6.83
N GLY A 301 -8.59 -0.31 6.99
CA GLY A 301 -8.24 0.34 8.27
C GLY A 301 -7.19 -0.44 9.05
N PHE A 302 -7.23 -0.32 10.38
CA PHE A 302 -6.27 -0.92 11.30
C PHE A 302 -6.93 -2.06 12.10
N GLY A 303 -6.13 -3.07 12.47
CA GLY A 303 -6.52 -4.10 13.42
C GLY A 303 -6.91 -5.44 12.80
N HIS A 304 -7.31 -6.39 13.67
CA HIS A 304 -7.51 -7.79 13.32
C HIS A 304 -8.62 -8.00 12.27
N GLU A 305 -9.79 -7.39 12.47
CA GLU A 305 -10.92 -7.50 11.52
C GLU A 305 -10.57 -6.90 10.15
N ALA A 306 -9.83 -5.78 10.14
CA ALA A 306 -9.35 -5.19 8.90
C ALA A 306 -8.40 -6.14 8.17
N GLY A 307 -7.50 -6.82 8.90
CA GLY A 307 -6.60 -7.83 8.36
C GLY A 307 -7.31 -9.06 7.78
N LEU A 308 -8.32 -9.59 8.48
CA LEU A 308 -9.12 -10.71 7.98
C LEU A 308 -9.83 -10.36 6.68
N ASN A 309 -10.55 -9.23 6.67
CA ASN A 309 -11.27 -8.78 5.49
C ASN A 309 -10.33 -8.45 4.33
N ALA A 310 -9.20 -7.78 4.59
CA ALA A 310 -8.18 -7.48 3.59
C ALA A 310 -7.60 -8.76 2.97
N GLY A 311 -7.18 -9.72 3.81
CA GLY A 311 -6.50 -10.94 3.37
C GLY A 311 -7.39 -11.89 2.55
N LEU A 312 -8.71 -11.83 2.76
CA LEU A 312 -9.69 -12.62 2.02
C LEU A 312 -10.28 -11.89 0.81
N MET A 313 -10.06 -10.58 0.68
CA MET A 313 -10.61 -9.81 -0.43
C MET A 313 -9.94 -10.16 -1.75
N LYS A 314 -10.72 -10.83 -2.61
CA LYS A 314 -10.41 -11.12 -4.00
C LYS A 314 -11.72 -11.30 -4.77
N ALA A 315 -12.33 -10.19 -5.15
CA ALA A 315 -13.69 -10.17 -5.70
C ALA A 315 -13.76 -9.44 -7.05
N PRO A 316 -14.68 -9.85 -7.95
CA PRO A 316 -15.04 -9.04 -9.12
C PRO A 316 -15.51 -7.65 -8.70
N VAL A 317 -15.16 -6.62 -9.47
CA VAL A 317 -15.60 -5.24 -9.18
C VAL A 317 -15.98 -4.47 -10.43
N ARG A 318 -17.09 -3.75 -10.34
CA ARG A 318 -17.43 -2.66 -11.28
C ARG A 318 -17.08 -1.32 -10.65
N MET A 319 -16.58 -0.41 -11.47
CA MET A 319 -16.04 0.87 -11.00
C MET A 319 -16.56 2.01 -11.86
N TRP A 320 -16.94 3.11 -11.23
CA TRP A 320 -17.33 4.35 -11.89
C TRP A 320 -16.47 5.48 -11.37
N LEU A 321 -15.85 6.21 -12.31
CA LEU A 321 -15.18 7.46 -12.02
C LEU A 321 -16.23 8.58 -11.95
N LEU A 322 -16.30 9.27 -10.83
CA LEU A 322 -17.10 10.48 -10.70
C LEU A 322 -16.24 11.64 -11.22
N ALA A 323 -16.44 12.00 -12.48
CA ALA A 323 -15.75 13.11 -13.11
C ALA A 323 -16.47 14.43 -12.77
N PRO A 324 -15.77 15.46 -12.27
CA PRO A 324 -16.39 16.76 -12.08
C PRO A 324 -16.84 17.33 -13.42
N ARG A 325 -18.05 17.91 -13.45
CA ARG A 325 -18.63 18.60 -14.61
C ARG A 325 -17.72 19.73 -15.12
#